data_AF-A0A9X2FVP6-F1
#
_entry.id   AF-A0A9X2FVP6-F1
#
_cell.length_a   1.000
_cell.length_b   1.000
_cell.length_c   1.000
_cell.angle_alpha   90.00
_cell.angle_beta   90.00
_cell.angle_gamma   90.00
#
_symmetry.space_group_name_H-M   'P 1'
#
loop_
_entity.id
_entity.type
_entity.pdbx_description
1 polymer ?
#
loop_
_entity_poly.entity_id
_entity_poly.type
_entity_poly.pdbx_seq_one_letter_code
_entity_poly.pdbx_strand_id
1 'polypeptide(L)'
;GAAMPPDRPARPARPELLAPREMPKRRPGSEHGRIALIHAVAHIELNAVDLHWDAVARFAETPLPLGYFDDWVQAADEESKHFNLLSDRLEALGSHYGALPAHEGMWRAAEDTAQDLLARLAVVPMVLEARGLDVTPGMIEIFRKANDAETVAALEIIYAEEVHHVSYGSKWFHFLCGRHDLDPAPVFRDLVRRHFHASLKPPFNEEKRAEAGIPPDFYWPLAEETGSKRG
;
A
#
# COMPACT_ATOMS: atom_id res chain seq x y z
N GLY A 1 19.54 -15.08 14.61
CA GLY A 1 19.80 -14.14 15.72
C GLY A 1 18.58 -13.27 15.87
N ALA A 2 18.20 -12.92 17.10
CA ALA A 2 17.04 -12.09 17.36
C ALA A 2 17.48 -10.62 17.47
N ALA A 3 16.87 -9.74 16.68
CA ALA A 3 17.03 -8.29 16.81
C ALA A 3 15.64 -7.66 16.72
N MET A 4 15.33 -6.76 17.66
CA MET A 4 14.12 -5.96 17.58
C MET A 4 14.29 -4.93 16.47
N PRO A 5 13.44 -4.91 15.42
CA PRO A 5 13.48 -3.85 14.43
C PRO A 5 13.16 -2.50 15.11
N PRO A 6 13.68 -1.38 14.59
CA PRO A 6 13.33 -0.07 15.10
C PRO A 6 11.82 0.20 14.93
N ASP A 7 11.28 1.14 15.72
CA ASP A 7 9.86 1.53 15.62
C ASP A 7 9.55 2.23 14.29
N ARG A 8 10.55 2.85 13.67
CA ARG A 8 10.46 3.54 12.38
C ARG A 8 11.66 3.21 11.49
N PRO A 9 11.49 3.16 10.16
CA PRO A 9 12.59 2.97 9.23
C PRO A 9 13.49 4.22 9.23
N ALA A 10 14.73 4.05 8.77
CA ALA A 10 15.59 5.19 8.53
C ALA A 10 15.03 6.03 7.38
N ARG A 11 14.78 7.32 7.62
CA ARG A 11 14.27 8.25 6.61
C ARG A 11 15.30 9.32 6.27
N PRO A 12 15.46 9.69 4.99
CA PRO A 12 16.20 10.89 4.62
C PRO A 12 15.50 12.16 5.16
N ALA A 13 16.24 13.27 5.22
CA ALA A 13 15.69 14.55 5.70
C ALA A 13 14.57 15.13 4.82
N ARG A 14 14.41 14.61 3.60
CA ARG A 14 13.32 14.95 2.66
C ARG A 14 12.70 13.68 2.10
N PRO A 15 11.41 13.66 1.72
CA PRO A 15 10.47 14.80 1.69
C PRO A 15 10.08 15.30 3.10
N GLU A 16 9.65 16.56 3.17
CA GLU A 16 8.94 17.05 4.37
C GLU A 16 7.65 16.25 4.54
N LEU A 17 7.44 15.67 5.72
CA LEU A 17 6.25 14.88 6.01
C LEU A 17 5.18 15.78 6.64
N LEU A 18 4.03 15.89 5.98
CA LEU A 18 2.92 16.74 6.40
C LEU A 18 1.69 15.91 6.77
N ALA A 19 0.88 16.45 7.68
CA ALA A 19 -0.44 15.90 7.96
C ALA A 19 -1.36 16.06 6.73
N PRO A 20 -2.37 15.19 6.54
CA PRO A 20 -3.24 15.24 5.36
C PRO A 20 -3.95 16.59 5.17
N ARG A 21 -4.25 17.31 6.27
CA ARG A 21 -4.87 18.65 6.22
C ARG A 21 -3.91 19.77 5.77
N GLU A 22 -2.61 19.52 5.81
CA GLU A 22 -1.54 20.46 5.46
C GLU A 22 -0.96 20.17 4.06
N MET A 23 -1.33 19.03 3.45
CA MET A 23 -0.90 18.67 2.11
C MET A 23 -1.38 19.67 1.05
N PRO A 24 -0.49 20.13 0.14
CA PRO A 24 -0.88 20.97 -0.98
C PRO A 24 -1.94 20.31 -1.87
N LYS A 25 -2.90 21.10 -2.37
CA LYS A 25 -3.91 20.60 -3.31
C LYS A 25 -3.25 20.26 -4.65
N ARG A 26 -3.35 19.00 -5.06
CA ARG A 26 -2.89 18.53 -6.38
C ARG A 26 -3.90 18.93 -7.46
N ARG A 27 -3.40 19.37 -8.62
CA ARG A 27 -4.22 19.68 -9.81
C ARG A 27 -3.72 18.84 -10.99
N PRO A 28 -4.22 17.60 -11.18
CA PRO A 28 -3.66 16.67 -12.17
C PRO A 28 -3.67 17.16 -13.63
N GLY A 29 -4.48 18.17 -13.94
CA GLY A 29 -4.49 18.80 -15.27
C GLY A 29 -3.24 19.61 -15.60
N SER A 30 -2.46 20.06 -14.62
CA SER A 30 -1.19 20.77 -14.86
C SER A 30 0.01 19.84 -14.76
N GLU A 31 1.10 20.19 -15.44
CA GLU A 31 2.38 19.46 -15.36
C GLU A 31 2.89 19.35 -13.93
N HIS A 32 2.90 20.47 -13.19
CA HIS A 32 3.27 20.46 -11.77
C HIS A 32 2.39 19.51 -10.93
N GLY A 33 1.09 19.47 -11.20
CA GLY A 33 0.18 18.55 -10.51
C GLY A 33 0.43 17.09 -10.86
N ARG A 34 0.86 16.79 -12.08
CA ARG A 34 1.27 15.45 -12.51
C ARG A 34 2.60 15.02 -11.86
N ILE A 35 3.60 15.89 -11.82
CA ILE A 35 4.86 15.64 -11.07
C ILE A 35 4.55 15.36 -9.60
N ALA A 36 3.64 16.12 -8.99
CA ALA A 36 3.20 15.88 -7.62
C ALA A 36 2.46 14.55 -7.41
N LEU A 37 1.82 13.99 -8.45
CA LEU A 37 1.25 12.65 -8.40
C LEU A 37 2.35 11.58 -8.45
N ILE A 38 3.30 11.68 -9.39
CA ILE A 38 4.41 10.72 -9.51
C ILE A 38 5.23 10.69 -8.21
N HIS A 39 5.54 11.86 -7.63
CA HIS A 39 6.24 11.96 -6.35
C HIS A 39 5.46 11.31 -5.20
N ALA A 40 4.15 11.47 -5.18
CA ALA A 40 3.32 10.83 -4.17
C ALA A 40 3.29 9.31 -4.30
N VAL A 41 3.24 8.77 -5.52
CA VAL A 41 3.33 7.32 -5.75
C VAL A 41 4.71 6.82 -5.35
N ALA A 42 5.80 7.50 -5.73
CA ALA A 42 7.16 7.13 -5.29
C ALA A 42 7.27 7.09 -3.75
N HIS A 43 6.62 8.02 -3.05
CA HIS A 43 6.57 7.96 -1.59
C HIS A 43 5.81 6.75 -1.06
N ILE A 44 4.73 6.33 -1.72
CA ILE A 44 3.98 5.12 -1.38
C ILE A 44 4.88 3.90 -1.56
N GLU A 45 5.54 3.75 -2.71
CA GLU A 45 6.42 2.59 -2.97
C GLU A 45 7.57 2.49 -1.98
N LEU A 46 8.22 3.62 -1.64
CA LEU A 46 9.26 3.61 -0.61
C LEU A 46 8.73 3.17 0.76
N ASN A 47 7.50 3.57 1.12
CA ASN A 47 6.89 3.08 2.35
C ASN A 47 6.56 1.58 2.25
N ALA A 48 6.10 1.09 1.10
CA ALA A 48 5.81 -0.32 0.87
C ALA A 48 7.08 -1.19 1.04
N VAL A 49 8.23 -0.75 0.49
CA VAL A 49 9.54 -1.38 0.75
C VAL A 49 9.79 -1.54 2.25
N ASP A 50 9.65 -0.46 3.02
CA ASP A 50 9.89 -0.50 4.47
C ASP A 50 8.88 -1.40 5.20
N LEU A 51 7.60 -1.37 4.79
CA LEU A 51 6.53 -2.15 5.37
C LEU A 51 6.74 -3.66 5.16
N HIS A 52 7.21 -4.05 3.98
CA HIS A 52 7.54 -5.44 3.65
C HIS A 52 8.76 -5.93 4.43
N TRP A 53 9.84 -5.13 4.53
CA TRP A 53 10.98 -5.48 5.37
C TRP A 53 10.64 -5.53 6.87
N ASP A 54 9.75 -4.63 7.32
CA ASP A 54 9.25 -4.65 8.69
C ASP A 54 8.46 -5.92 8.99
N ALA A 55 7.64 -6.40 8.07
CA ALA A 55 6.92 -7.66 8.23
C ALA A 55 7.89 -8.85 8.41
N VAL A 56 8.98 -8.89 7.63
CA VAL A 56 10.04 -9.92 7.76
C VAL A 56 10.70 -9.84 9.14
N ALA A 57 11.20 -8.66 9.53
CA ALA A 57 11.99 -8.51 10.74
C ALA A 57 11.14 -8.63 12.02
N ARG A 58 9.96 -8.01 12.04
CA ARG A 58 9.12 -7.89 13.24
C ARG A 58 8.44 -9.19 13.62
N PHE A 59 8.12 -10.03 12.64
CA PHE A 59 7.46 -11.31 12.86
C PHE A 59 8.40 -12.51 12.71
N ALA A 60 9.72 -12.29 12.70
CA ALA A 60 10.74 -13.34 12.53
C ALA A 60 10.67 -14.48 13.56
N GLU A 61 10.23 -14.18 14.79
CA GLU A 61 10.06 -15.19 15.85
C GLU A 61 8.72 -15.94 15.77
N THR A 62 7.81 -15.53 14.87
CA THR A 62 6.54 -16.23 14.66
C THR A 62 6.80 -17.52 13.86
N PRO A 63 6.37 -18.71 14.34
CA PRO A 63 6.61 -19.96 13.62
C PRO A 63 5.84 -20.04 12.28
N LEU A 64 6.47 -19.56 11.20
CA LEU A 64 5.91 -19.51 9.86
C LEU A 64 6.76 -20.35 8.88
N PRO A 65 6.15 -20.92 7.82
CA PRO A 65 6.92 -21.54 6.74
C PRO A 65 7.86 -20.52 6.08
N LEU A 66 9.00 -20.98 5.55
CA LEU A 66 9.98 -20.11 4.86
C LEU A 66 9.35 -19.27 3.74
N GLY A 67 8.37 -19.83 3.04
CA GLY A 67 7.65 -19.11 1.98
C GLY A 67 6.99 -17.80 2.42
N TYR A 68 6.72 -17.61 3.72
CA TYR A 68 6.24 -16.32 4.23
C TYR A 68 7.29 -15.24 4.03
N PHE A 69 8.53 -15.55 4.39
CA PHE A 69 9.64 -14.62 4.27
C PHE A 69 10.03 -14.42 2.80
N ASP A 70 9.99 -15.49 1.99
CA ASP A 70 10.27 -15.39 0.56
C ASP A 70 9.30 -14.42 -0.14
N ASP A 71 7.99 -14.52 0.15
CA ASP A 71 6.97 -13.64 -0.44
C ASP A 71 7.21 -12.16 -0.08
N TRP A 72 7.56 -11.84 1.18
CA TRP A 72 7.81 -10.45 1.59
C TRP A 72 9.14 -9.88 1.12
N VAL A 73 10.17 -10.73 0.99
CA VAL A 73 11.43 -10.32 0.36
C VAL A 73 11.21 -10.01 -1.12
N GLN A 74 10.42 -10.84 -1.82
CA GLN A 74 10.05 -10.61 -3.20
C GLN A 74 9.25 -9.29 -3.35
N ALA A 75 8.23 -9.08 -2.52
CA ALA A 75 7.46 -7.85 -2.54
C ALA A 75 8.34 -6.61 -2.28
N ALA A 76 9.26 -6.66 -1.31
CA ALA A 76 10.18 -5.55 -1.05
C ALA A 76 11.13 -5.24 -2.23
N ASP A 77 11.57 -6.26 -2.97
CA ASP A 77 12.38 -6.09 -4.19
C ASP A 77 11.57 -5.45 -5.33
N GLU A 78 10.32 -5.89 -5.53
CA GLU A 78 9.40 -5.31 -6.53
C GLU A 78 9.08 -3.84 -6.21
N GLU A 79 8.75 -3.51 -4.97
CA GLU A 79 8.51 -2.12 -4.57
C GLU A 79 9.75 -1.23 -4.68
N SER A 80 10.94 -1.81 -4.50
CA SER A 80 12.20 -1.09 -4.74
C SER A 80 12.36 -0.76 -6.22
N LYS A 81 11.96 -1.65 -7.14
CA LYS A 81 11.94 -1.38 -8.58
C LYS A 81 10.89 -0.31 -8.91
N HIS A 82 9.69 -0.39 -8.35
CA HIS A 82 8.62 0.60 -8.54
C HIS A 82 9.08 2.00 -8.12
N PHE A 83 9.67 2.10 -6.92
CA PHE A 83 10.24 3.36 -6.43
C PHE A 83 11.29 3.94 -7.39
N ASN A 84 12.18 3.11 -7.91
CA ASN A 84 13.22 3.55 -8.84
C ASN A 84 12.64 3.99 -10.18
N LEU A 85 11.66 3.26 -10.75
CA LEU A 85 10.96 3.66 -11.98
C LEU A 85 10.35 5.06 -11.85
N LEU A 86 9.71 5.36 -10.72
CA LEU A 86 9.09 6.65 -10.48
C LEU A 86 10.12 7.74 -10.18
N SER A 87 11.23 7.40 -9.50
CA SER A 87 12.33 8.32 -9.24
C SER A 87 13.02 8.75 -10.53
N ASP A 88 13.34 7.81 -11.43
CA ASP A 88 13.89 8.10 -12.76
C ASP A 88 12.93 8.97 -13.58
N ARG A 89 11.62 8.70 -13.48
CA ARG A 89 10.59 9.51 -14.14
C ARG A 89 10.55 10.95 -13.60
N LEU A 90 10.68 11.14 -12.28
CA LEU A 90 10.77 12.47 -11.68
C LEU A 90 11.98 13.24 -12.18
N GLU A 91 13.15 12.59 -12.25
CA GLU A 91 14.37 13.22 -12.76
C GLU A 91 14.24 13.64 -14.22
N ALA A 92 13.66 12.78 -15.06
CA ALA A 92 13.39 13.08 -16.47
C ALA A 92 12.40 14.24 -16.67
N LEU A 93 11.61 14.60 -15.65
CA LEU A 93 10.71 15.76 -15.62
C LEU A 93 11.34 16.99 -14.92
N GLY A 94 12.64 16.96 -14.63
CA GLY A 94 13.35 18.06 -13.96
C GLY A 94 13.00 18.20 -12.47
N SER A 95 12.49 17.12 -11.84
CA SER A 95 12.20 17.03 -10.42
C SER A 95 13.06 15.94 -9.75
N HIS A 96 12.76 15.58 -8.52
CA HIS A 96 13.38 14.44 -7.82
C HIS A 96 12.51 14.00 -6.64
N TYR A 97 12.69 12.76 -6.18
CA TYR A 97 12.08 12.32 -4.92
C TYR A 97 12.59 13.19 -3.76
N GLY A 98 11.67 13.74 -2.97
CA GLY A 98 11.98 14.72 -1.92
C GLY A 98 11.87 16.20 -2.32
N ALA A 99 11.62 16.51 -3.61
CA ALA A 99 11.39 17.89 -4.06
C ALA A 99 10.08 18.50 -3.56
N LEU A 100 9.10 17.65 -3.24
CA LEU A 100 7.76 18.01 -2.77
C LEU A 100 7.51 17.37 -1.39
N PRO A 101 6.59 17.92 -0.58
CA PRO A 101 6.18 17.29 0.67
C PRO A 101 5.40 16.00 0.41
N ALA A 102 5.46 15.08 1.36
CA ALA A 102 4.76 13.81 1.32
C ALA A 102 3.91 13.60 2.58
N HIS A 103 3.04 12.59 2.55
CA HIS A 103 2.10 12.33 3.63
C HIS A 103 2.69 11.35 4.65
N GLU A 104 2.64 11.67 5.95
CA GLU A 104 3.25 10.85 7.01
C GLU A 104 2.50 9.52 7.31
N GLY A 105 1.22 9.43 6.98
CA GLY A 105 0.31 8.49 7.65
C GLY A 105 0.35 7.02 7.26
N MET A 106 1.17 6.57 6.29
CA MET A 106 1.23 5.14 5.93
C MET A 106 1.89 4.31 7.03
N TRP A 107 3.00 4.78 7.61
CA TRP A 107 3.75 4.04 8.63
C TRP A 107 2.95 3.77 9.90
N ARG A 108 1.95 4.60 10.18
CA ARG A 108 1.05 4.41 11.32
C ARG A 108 0.35 3.05 11.31
N ALA A 109 0.03 2.51 10.13
CA ALA A 109 -0.54 1.16 10.04
C ALA A 109 0.43 0.09 10.56
N ALA A 110 1.74 0.25 10.35
CA ALA A 110 2.75 -0.65 10.90
C ALA A 110 2.86 -0.51 12.42
N GLU A 111 2.84 0.72 12.94
CA GLU A 111 2.84 1.01 14.39
C GLU A 111 1.61 0.38 15.08
N ASP A 112 0.41 0.60 14.54
CA ASP A 112 -0.88 0.15 15.10
C ASP A 112 -1.06 -1.38 15.03
N THR A 113 -0.24 -2.09 14.24
CA THR A 113 -0.29 -3.56 14.05
C THR A 113 1.00 -4.26 14.44
N ALA A 114 1.94 -3.56 15.08
CA ALA A 114 3.30 -4.06 15.34
C ALA A 114 3.37 -5.35 16.18
N GLN A 115 2.32 -5.67 16.93
CA GLN A 115 2.25 -6.85 17.81
C GLN A 115 1.23 -7.90 17.35
N ASP A 116 0.56 -7.69 16.22
CA ASP A 116 -0.48 -8.59 15.71
C ASP A 116 -0.29 -8.84 14.21
N LEU A 117 0.22 -10.03 13.87
CA LEU A 117 0.49 -10.42 12.49
C LEU A 117 -0.80 -10.51 11.66
N LEU A 118 -1.90 -11.00 12.22
CA LEU A 118 -3.18 -11.04 11.49
C LEU A 118 -3.66 -9.62 11.19
N ALA A 119 -3.55 -8.70 12.16
CA ALA A 119 -3.85 -7.29 11.94
C ALA A 119 -2.93 -6.67 10.87
N ARG A 120 -1.62 -6.97 10.91
CA ARG A 120 -0.66 -6.48 9.93
C ARG A 120 -1.05 -6.90 8.52
N LEU A 121 -1.36 -8.17 8.32
CA LEU A 121 -1.77 -8.72 7.02
C LEU A 121 -3.10 -8.12 6.55
N ALA A 122 -4.08 -7.96 7.45
CA ALA A 122 -5.36 -7.36 7.10
C ALA A 122 -5.24 -5.88 6.69
N VAL A 123 -4.42 -5.09 7.39
CA VAL A 123 -4.38 -3.63 7.18
C VAL A 123 -3.38 -3.24 6.09
N VAL A 124 -2.20 -3.85 6.04
CA VAL A 124 -1.16 -3.40 5.11
C VAL A 124 -1.40 -4.00 3.71
N PRO A 125 -1.11 -5.28 3.43
CA PRO A 125 -1.25 -5.81 2.08
C PRO A 125 -2.71 -5.94 1.61
N MET A 126 -3.66 -6.20 2.50
CA MET A 126 -5.06 -6.41 2.08
C MET A 126 -5.91 -5.13 2.03
N VAL A 127 -5.48 -4.01 2.62
CA VAL A 127 -6.20 -2.72 2.56
C VAL A 127 -5.37 -1.62 1.90
N LEU A 128 -4.11 -1.41 2.32
CA LEU A 128 -3.26 -0.36 1.76
C LEU A 128 -2.82 -0.71 0.32
N GLU A 129 -2.23 -1.89 0.09
CA GLU A 129 -1.81 -2.29 -1.28
C GLU A 129 -3.04 -2.52 -2.17
N ALA A 130 -4.12 -3.11 -1.63
CA ALA A 130 -5.37 -3.25 -2.37
C ALA A 130 -5.97 -1.89 -2.83
N ARG A 131 -5.54 -0.76 -2.25
CA ARG A 131 -5.90 0.56 -2.75
C ARG A 131 -5.24 0.88 -4.09
N GLY A 132 -4.01 0.41 -4.33
CA GLY A 132 -3.30 0.54 -5.61
C GLY A 132 -4.14 -0.03 -6.76
N LEU A 133 -4.73 -1.22 -6.56
CA LEU A 133 -5.63 -1.87 -7.53
C LEU A 133 -6.83 -1.00 -7.93
N ASP A 134 -7.33 -0.17 -7.02
CA ASP A 134 -8.49 0.69 -7.25
C ASP A 134 -8.13 2.01 -7.95
N VAL A 135 -6.99 2.61 -7.58
CA VAL A 135 -6.67 4.01 -7.93
C VAL A 135 -5.74 4.13 -9.13
N THR A 136 -4.83 3.17 -9.33
CA THR A 136 -3.81 3.23 -10.39
C THR A 136 -4.41 3.28 -11.79
N PRO A 137 -5.51 2.57 -12.13
CA PRO A 137 -6.16 2.71 -13.45
C PRO A 137 -6.60 4.15 -13.75
N GLY A 138 -7.12 4.85 -12.75
CA GLY A 138 -7.52 6.26 -12.89
C GLY A 138 -6.30 7.19 -13.05
N MET A 139 -5.18 6.88 -12.39
CA MET A 139 -3.93 7.61 -12.56
C MET A 139 -3.35 7.42 -13.96
N ILE A 140 -3.32 6.18 -14.48
CA ILE A 140 -2.89 5.89 -15.85
C ILE A 140 -3.66 6.74 -16.87
N GLU A 141 -4.97 6.86 -16.70
CA GLU A 141 -5.81 7.65 -17.60
C GLU A 141 -5.51 9.16 -17.57
N ILE A 142 -5.07 9.69 -16.42
CA ILE A 142 -4.61 11.09 -16.31
C ILE A 142 -3.38 11.31 -17.19
N PHE A 143 -2.40 10.40 -17.13
CA PHE A 143 -1.15 10.53 -17.90
C PHE A 143 -1.35 10.23 -19.39
N ARG A 144 -2.25 9.29 -19.72
CA ARG A 144 -2.65 9.01 -21.11
C ARG A 144 -3.26 10.26 -21.77
N LYS A 145 -4.16 10.97 -21.08
CA LYS A 145 -4.72 12.24 -21.56
C LYS A 145 -3.68 13.36 -21.69
N ALA A 146 -2.61 13.28 -20.93
CA ALA A 146 -1.49 14.22 -21.01
C ALA A 146 -0.47 13.86 -22.11
N ASN A 147 -0.65 12.74 -22.83
CA ASN A 147 0.31 12.18 -23.79
C ASN A 147 1.68 11.88 -23.17
N ASP A 148 1.71 11.44 -21.92
CA ASP A 148 2.92 11.04 -21.18
C ASP A 148 3.05 9.51 -21.20
N ALA A 149 3.58 8.99 -22.31
CA ALA A 149 3.64 7.56 -22.56
C ALA A 149 4.60 6.84 -21.59
N GLU A 150 5.68 7.52 -21.20
CA GLU A 150 6.69 7.00 -20.28
C GLU A 150 6.11 6.79 -18.87
N THR A 151 5.33 7.74 -18.36
CA THR A 151 4.68 7.57 -17.06
C THR A 151 3.58 6.52 -17.10
N VAL A 152 2.83 6.43 -18.22
CA VAL A 152 1.85 5.36 -18.43
C VAL A 152 2.52 4.00 -18.35
N ALA A 153 3.64 3.79 -19.06
CA ALA A 153 4.36 2.53 -19.05
C ALA A 153 4.85 2.14 -17.64
N ALA A 154 5.38 3.10 -16.86
CA ALA A 154 5.80 2.84 -15.48
C ALA A 154 4.62 2.41 -14.59
N LEU A 155 3.49 3.12 -14.66
CA LEU A 155 2.29 2.79 -13.87
C LEU A 155 1.64 1.48 -14.29
N GLU A 156 1.71 1.10 -15.58
CA GLU A 156 1.22 -0.19 -16.06
C GLU A 156 2.05 -1.37 -15.56
N ILE A 157 3.37 -1.20 -15.41
CA ILE A 157 4.24 -2.19 -14.74
C ILE A 157 3.83 -2.35 -13.28
N ILE A 158 3.76 -1.23 -12.54
CA ILE A 158 3.39 -1.23 -11.11
C ILE A 158 2.03 -1.91 -10.92
N TYR A 159 1.02 -1.52 -11.70
CA TYR A 159 -0.32 -2.09 -11.61
C TYR A 159 -0.37 -3.59 -11.92
N ALA A 160 0.49 -4.09 -12.81
CA ALA A 160 0.54 -5.51 -13.15
C ALA A 160 1.13 -6.35 -12.01
N GLU A 161 2.08 -5.79 -11.24
CA GLU A 161 2.74 -6.48 -10.12
C GLU A 161 1.94 -6.36 -8.81
N GLU A 162 1.21 -5.25 -8.62
CA GLU A 162 0.41 -4.95 -7.42
C GLU A 162 -0.51 -6.09 -6.95
N VAL A 163 -1.11 -6.83 -7.90
CA VAL A 163 -2.02 -7.94 -7.57
C VAL A 163 -1.31 -9.03 -6.76
N HIS A 164 -0.01 -9.24 -7.00
CA HIS A 164 0.79 -10.24 -6.29
C HIS A 164 1.01 -9.83 -4.84
N HIS A 165 1.29 -8.56 -4.55
CA HIS A 165 1.51 -8.05 -3.19
C HIS A 165 0.26 -8.23 -2.32
N VAL A 166 -0.90 -7.88 -2.89
CA VAL A 166 -2.20 -8.11 -2.24
C VAL A 166 -2.46 -9.60 -2.04
N SER A 167 -2.11 -10.44 -3.03
CA SER A 167 -2.29 -11.89 -2.96
C SER A 167 -1.43 -12.55 -1.87
N TYR A 168 -0.20 -12.05 -1.64
CA TYR A 168 0.65 -12.51 -0.55
C TYR A 168 0.01 -12.21 0.80
N GLY A 169 -0.54 -11.01 0.97
CA GLY A 169 -1.33 -10.65 2.14
C GLY A 169 -2.49 -11.62 2.38
N SER A 170 -3.33 -11.81 1.37
CA SER A 170 -4.49 -12.69 1.46
C SER A 170 -4.10 -14.15 1.73
N LYS A 171 -3.07 -14.67 1.05
CA LYS A 171 -2.54 -16.04 1.24
C LYS A 171 -2.17 -16.28 2.70
N TRP A 172 -1.36 -15.41 3.30
CA TRP A 172 -0.89 -15.60 4.67
C TRP A 172 -1.98 -15.31 5.72
N PHE A 173 -2.90 -14.41 5.41
CA PHE A 173 -4.07 -14.16 6.25
C PHE A 173 -4.96 -15.41 6.33
N HIS A 174 -5.30 -16.01 5.19
CA HIS A 174 -6.08 -17.25 5.13
C HIS A 174 -5.33 -18.42 5.78
N PHE A 175 -4.01 -18.53 5.59
CA PHE A 175 -3.19 -19.55 6.25
C PHE A 175 -3.27 -19.46 7.78
N LEU A 176 -3.15 -18.25 8.34
CA LEU A 176 -3.25 -18.04 9.78
C LEU A 176 -4.66 -18.24 10.31
N CYS A 177 -5.68 -17.77 9.59
CA CYS A 177 -7.08 -18.06 9.94
C CYS A 177 -7.34 -19.57 9.98
N GLY A 178 -6.90 -20.32 8.97
CA GLY A 178 -7.03 -21.78 8.94
C GLY A 178 -6.26 -22.47 10.06
N ARG A 179 -5.05 -21.98 10.40
CA ARG A 179 -4.26 -22.48 11.54
C ARG A 179 -4.96 -22.27 12.89
N HIS A 180 -5.77 -21.23 13.01
CA HIS A 180 -6.47 -20.85 14.24
C HIS A 180 -7.96 -21.20 14.24
N ASP A 181 -8.44 -21.94 13.23
CA ASP A 181 -9.86 -22.31 13.06
C ASP A 181 -10.79 -21.08 13.05
N LEU A 182 -10.38 -20.04 12.34
CA LEU A 182 -11.10 -18.77 12.21
C LEU A 182 -11.69 -18.60 10.81
N ASP A 183 -12.88 -18.00 10.73
CA ASP A 183 -13.47 -17.54 9.48
C ASP A 183 -12.78 -16.23 9.01
N PRO A 184 -12.11 -16.21 7.84
CA PRO A 184 -11.32 -15.07 7.39
C PRO A 184 -12.10 -13.76 7.24
N ALA A 185 -13.28 -13.78 6.61
CA ALA A 185 -14.03 -12.56 6.29
C ALA A 185 -14.45 -11.75 7.54
N PRO A 186 -15.08 -12.33 8.58
CA PRO A 186 -15.40 -11.60 9.80
C PRO A 186 -14.16 -11.17 10.59
N VAL A 187 -13.10 -11.98 10.62
CA VAL A 187 -11.83 -11.61 11.29
C VAL A 187 -11.20 -10.41 10.60
N PHE A 188 -11.15 -10.41 9.26
CA PHE A 188 -10.64 -9.29 8.48
C PHE A 188 -11.40 -8.01 8.82
N ARG A 189 -12.74 -8.05 8.78
CA ARG A 189 -13.56 -6.86 9.08
C ARG A 189 -13.32 -6.34 10.49
N ASP A 190 -13.19 -7.22 11.48
CA ASP A 190 -12.93 -6.82 12.86
C ASP A 190 -11.55 -6.17 13.01
N LEU A 191 -10.51 -6.76 12.43
CA LEU A 191 -9.15 -6.21 12.45
C LEU A 191 -9.07 -4.86 11.73
N VAL A 192 -9.70 -4.73 10.56
CA VAL A 192 -9.74 -3.46 9.83
C VAL A 192 -10.48 -2.39 10.63
N ARG A 193 -11.61 -2.70 11.29
CA ARG A 193 -12.30 -1.73 12.17
C ARG A 193 -11.45 -1.28 13.35
N ARG A 194 -10.64 -2.19 13.91
CA ARG A 194 -9.81 -1.91 15.09
C ARG A 194 -8.56 -1.08 14.74
N HIS A 195 -7.90 -1.40 13.62
CA HIS A 195 -6.55 -0.90 13.32
C HIS A 195 -6.47 0.06 12.12
N PHE A 196 -7.49 0.12 11.26
CA PHE A 196 -7.49 1.06 10.12
C PHE A 196 -8.33 2.31 10.44
N HIS A 197 -7.64 3.43 10.62
CA HIS A 197 -8.26 4.68 11.06
C HIS A 197 -8.80 5.57 9.91
N ALA A 198 -8.73 5.10 8.67
CA ALA A 198 -9.32 5.77 7.51
C ALA A 198 -10.59 5.03 7.03
N SER A 199 -11.29 5.61 6.05
CA SER A 199 -12.47 4.97 5.46
C SER A 199 -12.10 4.21 4.20
N LEU A 200 -12.55 2.95 4.09
CA LEU A 200 -12.57 2.25 2.80
C LEU A 200 -13.68 2.87 1.94
N LYS A 201 -13.34 3.29 0.73
CA LYS A 201 -14.30 3.97 -0.14
C LYS A 201 -14.17 3.49 -1.59
N PRO A 202 -15.30 3.28 -2.29
CA PRO A 202 -15.29 2.99 -3.71
C PRO A 202 -14.71 4.15 -4.54
N PRO A 203 -14.35 3.92 -5.81
CA PRO A 203 -14.51 2.66 -6.55
C PRO A 203 -13.58 1.56 -6.02
N PHE A 204 -14.06 0.31 -6.07
CA PHE A 204 -13.24 -0.87 -5.83
C PHE A 204 -13.05 -1.61 -7.15
N ASN A 205 -11.83 -2.07 -7.40
CA ASN A 205 -11.55 -2.98 -8.51
C ASN A 205 -11.88 -4.41 -8.08
N GLU A 206 -13.17 -4.77 -8.13
CA GLU A 206 -13.66 -6.05 -7.60
C GLU A 206 -12.99 -7.26 -8.26
N GLU A 207 -12.76 -7.19 -9.57
CA GLU A 207 -12.09 -8.25 -10.34
C GLU A 207 -10.67 -8.47 -9.83
N LYS A 208 -9.85 -7.42 -9.73
CA LYS A 208 -8.46 -7.55 -9.26
C LYS A 208 -8.35 -7.89 -7.79
N ARG A 209 -9.24 -7.34 -6.94
CA ARG A 209 -9.30 -7.73 -5.52
C ARG A 209 -9.66 -9.20 -5.36
N ALA A 210 -10.61 -9.71 -6.15
CA ALA A 210 -10.97 -11.12 -6.15
C ALA A 210 -9.84 -12.02 -6.69
N GLU A 211 -9.12 -11.60 -7.73
CA GLU A 211 -7.91 -12.27 -8.24
C GLU A 211 -6.84 -12.39 -7.14
N ALA A 212 -6.67 -11.35 -6.34
CA ALA A 212 -5.78 -11.35 -5.17
C ALA A 212 -6.34 -12.11 -3.94
N GLY A 213 -7.49 -12.79 -4.07
CA GLY A 213 -8.11 -13.57 -3.00
C GLY A 213 -8.84 -12.74 -1.95
N ILE A 214 -9.31 -11.54 -2.30
CA ILE A 214 -10.13 -10.68 -1.43
C ILE A 214 -11.50 -10.46 -2.10
N PRO A 215 -12.46 -11.36 -1.89
CA PRO A 215 -13.79 -11.23 -2.46
C PRO A 215 -14.59 -10.06 -1.86
N PRO A 216 -15.68 -9.63 -2.52
CA PRO A 216 -16.45 -8.43 -2.15
C PRO A 216 -16.97 -8.40 -0.69
N ASP A 217 -17.25 -9.55 -0.09
CA ASP A 217 -17.73 -9.70 1.29
C ASP A 217 -16.70 -9.32 2.38
N PHE A 218 -15.41 -9.23 2.03
CA PHE A 218 -14.38 -8.72 2.92
C PHE A 218 -14.53 -7.21 3.16
N TYR A 219 -14.80 -6.41 2.11
CA TYR A 219 -14.63 -4.95 2.17
C TYR A 219 -15.90 -4.12 1.93
N TRP A 220 -16.91 -4.62 1.20
CA TRP A 220 -18.15 -3.84 1.02
C TRP A 220 -18.86 -3.50 2.33
N PRO A 221 -19.01 -4.43 3.31
CA PRO A 221 -19.62 -4.08 4.59
C PRO A 221 -18.89 -2.96 5.32
N LEU A 222 -17.55 -2.89 5.20
CA LEU A 222 -16.76 -1.81 5.79
C LEU A 222 -17.00 -0.46 5.09
N ALA A 223 -17.19 -0.47 3.77
CA ALA A 223 -17.45 0.74 3.00
C ALA A 223 -18.84 1.33 3.31
N GLU A 224 -19.88 0.50 3.37
CA GLU A 224 -21.27 0.90 3.64
C GLU A 224 -21.43 1.53 5.03
N GLU A 225 -20.77 0.97 6.04
CA GLU A 225 -20.76 1.50 7.41
C GLU A 225 -20.17 2.92 7.49
N THR A 226 -19.12 3.20 6.70
CA THR A 226 -18.51 4.54 6.65
C THR A 226 -19.35 5.55 5.89
N GLY A 227 -20.18 5.10 4.95
CA GLY A 227 -21.16 5.92 4.25
C GLY A 227 -22.32 6.35 5.14
N SER A 228 -22.80 5.44 6.00
CA SER A 228 -23.93 5.68 6.91
C SER A 228 -23.64 6.69 8.02
N LYS A 229 -22.39 6.77 8.51
CA LYS A 229 -21.97 7.73 9.56
C LYS A 229 -21.88 9.20 9.10
N ARG A 230 -22.19 9.51 7.82
CA ARG A 230 -22.21 10.88 7.27
C ARG A 230 -23.61 11.33 6.80
N GLY A 231 -24.66 10.59 7.15
CA GLY A 231 -26.07 10.96 6.94
C GLY A 231 -26.64 11.78 8.08
#